data_AF-A0A7S3RHV4-F1
#
_entry.id   AF-A0A7S3RHV4-F1
#
_cell.length_a   1.000
_cell.length_b   1.000
_cell.length_c   1.000
_cell.angle_alpha   90.00
_cell.angle_beta   90.00
_cell.angle_gamma   90.00
#
_symmetry.space_group_name_H-M   'P 1'
#
loop_
_entity.id
_entity.type
_entity.pdbx_description
1 polymer ?
#
loop_
_entity_poly.entity_id
_entity_poly.type
_entity_poly.pdbx_seq_one_letter_code
_entity_poly.pdbx_strand_id
1 'polypeptide(L)'
;LLSGNAPYPCLKDACEMRADSLVLDGGGIVWEPTTRRAVVTERVLRDNPWLVGRLSLSADGLPPRPMGAADPYAGAPAITSADLEHAKSVLERLLAEALSPTNVSGINVTVAIVPEEPSAPRLGHVDGICNWLAPSTLALSNFSDPSTFALFAARLAAAFGDAVNIVPFPYYPSSDVWKDGFESAEGVYVNFARTRYAIYVPTFGAPADSEALALVAEHADRPLAVV
;
A
#
# COMPACT_ATOMS: atom_id res chain seq x y z
N LEU A 1 22.83 -9.05 -15.73
CA LEU A 1 22.77 -9.35 -17.18
C LEU A 1 21.45 -10.05 -17.47
N LEU A 2 20.39 -9.30 -17.79
CA LEU A 2 19.23 -9.77 -18.56
C LEU A 2 18.68 -8.56 -19.31
N SER A 3 19.38 -8.23 -20.39
CA SER A 3 18.94 -7.30 -21.43
C SER A 3 18.01 -8.06 -22.38
N GLY A 4 16.74 -7.68 -22.44
CA GLY A 4 15.83 -8.22 -23.44
C GLY A 4 14.41 -7.70 -23.26
N ASN A 5 13.95 -6.89 -24.22
CA ASN A 5 12.56 -6.43 -24.36
C ASN A 5 11.59 -7.56 -24.77
N ALA A 6 11.75 -8.77 -24.23
CA ALA A 6 10.84 -9.88 -24.50
C ALA A 6 9.77 -9.94 -23.40
N PRO A 7 8.47 -10.03 -23.74
CA PRO A 7 7.41 -10.20 -22.75
C PRO A 7 7.65 -11.50 -21.98
N TYR A 8 7.72 -11.40 -20.65
CA TYR A 8 7.86 -12.54 -19.76
C TYR A 8 6.57 -13.39 -19.86
N PRO A 9 6.64 -14.66 -20.29
CA PRO A 9 5.44 -15.49 -20.37
C PRO A 9 5.00 -15.86 -18.95
N CYS A 10 3.86 -15.32 -18.49
CA CYS A 10 3.19 -15.87 -17.33
C CYS A 10 2.61 -17.24 -17.73
N LEU A 11 2.95 -18.27 -16.96
CA LEU A 11 2.82 -19.66 -17.39
C LEU A 11 1.40 -20.25 -17.32
N LYS A 12 0.33 -19.46 -17.13
CA LYS A 12 -1.01 -20.04 -16.99
C LYS A 12 -2.21 -19.31 -17.60
N ASP A 13 -2.15 -18.02 -17.89
CA ASP A 13 -3.29 -17.31 -18.52
C ASP A 13 -2.79 -16.25 -19.50
N ALA A 14 -3.67 -15.78 -20.40
CA ALA A 14 -3.42 -14.71 -21.35
C ALA A 14 -3.24 -13.35 -20.64
N CYS A 15 -2.21 -13.21 -19.81
CA CYS A 15 -1.84 -11.97 -19.17
C CYS A 15 -0.69 -11.32 -19.94
N GLU A 16 -0.85 -10.05 -20.30
CA GLU A 16 0.23 -9.24 -20.86
C GLU A 16 1.03 -8.63 -19.71
N MET A 17 2.31 -8.94 -19.64
CA MET A 17 3.22 -8.38 -18.64
C MET A 17 3.84 -7.09 -19.18
N ARG A 18 3.63 -5.98 -18.47
CA ARG A 18 4.34 -4.71 -18.71
C ARG A 18 5.46 -4.55 -17.69
N ALA A 19 6.68 -4.39 -18.17
CA ALA A 19 7.78 -3.95 -17.32
C ALA A 19 7.65 -2.45 -17.06
N ASP A 20 7.82 -2.04 -15.81
CA ASP A 20 7.86 -0.63 -15.41
C ASP A 20 9.10 -0.37 -14.54
N SER A 21 9.55 0.89 -14.52
CA SER A 21 10.66 1.36 -13.68
C SER A 21 10.22 1.61 -12.24
N LEU A 22 8.90 1.60 -11.98
CA LEU A 22 8.32 1.70 -10.65
C LEU A 22 8.66 0.46 -9.82
N VAL A 23 9.43 0.67 -8.75
CA VAL A 23 9.66 -0.32 -7.70
C VAL A 23 8.42 -0.32 -6.81
N LEU A 24 7.60 -1.36 -6.93
CA LEU A 24 6.40 -1.55 -6.12
C LEU A 24 6.16 -3.05 -5.95
N ASP A 25 5.86 -3.48 -4.73
CA ASP A 25 5.41 -4.83 -4.44
C ASP A 25 3.92 -4.84 -4.05
N GLY A 26 3.36 -6.05 -3.88
CA GLY A 26 1.93 -6.22 -3.62
C GLY A 26 1.47 -5.62 -2.28
N GLY A 27 2.34 -5.55 -1.27
CA GLY A 27 2.04 -4.97 0.04
C GLY A 27 2.24 -3.45 0.09
N GLY A 28 2.99 -2.88 -0.86
CA GLY A 28 3.22 -1.44 -0.99
C GLY A 28 2.03 -0.63 -1.51
N ILE A 29 0.95 -1.30 -1.96
CA ILE A 29 -0.28 -0.66 -2.46
C ILE A 29 -1.54 -1.41 -2.03
N VAL A 30 -2.56 -0.69 -1.54
CA VAL A 30 -3.93 -1.22 -1.41
C VAL A 30 -4.86 -0.52 -2.38
N TRP A 31 -5.54 -1.31 -3.20
CA TRP A 31 -6.31 -0.84 -4.35
C TRP A 31 -7.80 -1.17 -4.23
N GLU A 32 -8.65 -0.16 -4.39
CA GLU A 32 -10.09 -0.32 -4.54
C GLU A 32 -10.47 -0.10 -6.01
N PRO A 33 -10.88 -1.15 -6.75
CA PRO A 33 -11.03 -1.08 -8.20
C PRO A 33 -12.29 -0.35 -8.68
N THR A 34 -13.35 -0.27 -7.88
CA THR A 34 -14.65 0.26 -8.34
C THR A 34 -14.67 1.78 -8.34
N THR A 35 -14.01 2.38 -7.36
CA THR A 35 -13.83 3.81 -7.13
C THR A 35 -12.43 4.28 -7.53
N ARG A 36 -11.55 3.35 -7.92
CA ARG A 36 -10.20 3.59 -8.44
C ARG A 36 -9.34 4.39 -7.46
N ARG A 37 -9.34 3.95 -6.20
CA ARG A 37 -8.59 4.57 -5.12
C ARG A 37 -7.44 3.68 -4.72
N ALA A 38 -6.26 4.27 -4.59
CA ALA A 38 -5.08 3.60 -4.10
C ALA A 38 -4.59 4.28 -2.81
N VAL A 39 -4.06 3.50 -1.88
CA VAL A 39 -3.23 4.01 -0.79
C VAL A 39 -1.85 3.41 -0.94
N VAL A 40 -0.81 4.22 -0.76
CA VAL A 40 0.60 3.82 -0.68
C VAL A 40 1.26 4.53 0.48
N THR A 41 2.42 4.05 0.92
CA THR A 41 3.22 4.75 1.94
C THR A 41 4.29 5.64 1.30
N GLU A 42 4.85 6.55 2.10
CA GLU A 42 6.06 7.31 1.76
C GLU A 42 7.27 6.40 1.44
N ARG A 43 7.25 5.12 1.84
CA ARG A 43 8.28 4.15 1.45
C ARG A 43 8.34 3.96 -0.07
N VAL A 44 7.19 3.94 -0.76
CA VAL A 44 7.15 3.87 -2.24
C VAL A 44 7.89 5.04 -2.87
N LEU A 45 7.85 6.24 -2.26
CA LEU A 45 8.58 7.41 -2.76
C LEU A 45 10.08 7.28 -2.50
N ARG A 46 10.48 6.69 -1.37
CA ARG A 46 11.89 6.42 -1.07
C ARG A 46 12.46 5.39 -2.04
N ASP A 47 11.72 4.31 -2.30
CA ASP A 47 12.08 3.26 -3.25
C ASP A 47 12.10 3.77 -4.71
N ASN A 48 11.44 4.90 -4.98
CA ASN A 48 11.38 5.56 -6.28
C ASN A 48 11.74 7.05 -6.19
N PRO A 49 13.01 7.43 -5.97
CA PRO A 49 13.39 8.84 -5.78
C PRO A 49 13.10 9.77 -6.98
N TRP A 50 12.86 9.19 -8.16
CA TRP A 50 12.41 9.91 -9.35
C TRP A 50 10.96 10.40 -9.23
N LEU A 51 10.12 9.79 -8.39
CA LEU A 51 8.76 10.29 -8.08
C LEU A 51 8.78 11.64 -7.38
N VAL A 52 9.90 11.99 -6.75
CA VAL A 52 10.08 13.25 -6.01
C VAL A 52 11.10 14.17 -6.68
N GLY A 53 11.45 13.90 -7.95
CA GLY A 53 12.36 14.75 -8.74
C GLY A 53 13.81 14.80 -8.25
N ARG A 54 14.24 13.82 -7.43
CA ARG A 54 15.53 13.85 -6.72
C ARG A 54 16.67 13.13 -7.43
N LEU A 55 16.42 12.43 -8.53
CA LEU A 55 17.44 11.78 -9.35
C LEU A 55 17.20 12.00 -10.84
N SER A 56 18.28 12.34 -11.56
CA SER A 56 18.35 12.18 -13.01
C SER A 56 18.33 10.68 -13.34
N LEU A 57 17.50 10.27 -14.30
CA LEU A 57 17.46 8.90 -14.80
C LEU A 57 18.86 8.48 -15.31
N SER A 58 19.23 7.20 -15.19
CA SER A 58 20.43 6.68 -15.85
C SER A 58 20.29 6.75 -17.39
N ALA A 59 21.37 6.50 -18.12
CA ALA A 59 21.37 6.48 -19.59
C ALA A 59 20.32 5.52 -20.19
N ASP A 60 19.88 4.53 -19.40
CA ASP A 60 18.92 3.48 -19.74
C ASP A 60 17.49 3.88 -19.34
N GLY A 61 17.30 5.06 -18.73
CA GLY A 61 16.00 5.53 -18.22
C GLY A 61 15.57 4.93 -16.86
N LEU A 62 16.46 4.21 -16.16
CA LEU A 62 16.14 3.49 -14.91
C LEU A 62 16.87 4.11 -13.70
N PRO A 63 16.25 4.15 -12.50
CA PRO A 63 16.97 4.48 -11.28
C PRO A 63 17.98 3.37 -10.90
N PRO A 64 19.06 3.67 -10.15
CA PRO A 64 19.97 2.65 -9.64
C PRO A 64 19.20 1.69 -8.71
N ARG A 65 19.30 0.38 -8.98
CA ARG A 65 18.69 -0.64 -8.11
C ARG A 65 19.42 -0.64 -6.77
N PRO A 66 18.72 -0.49 -5.64
CA PRO A 66 19.36 -0.68 -4.35
C PRO A 66 19.84 -2.13 -4.23
N MET A 67 21.14 -2.33 -3.97
CA MET A 67 21.73 -3.62 -3.69
C MET A 67 22.16 -3.66 -2.22
N GLY A 68 21.44 -4.39 -1.36
CA GLY A 68 21.86 -4.65 0.03
C GLY A 68 20.73 -4.74 1.05
N ALA A 69 21.05 -5.22 2.26
CA ALA A 69 20.14 -5.32 3.42
C ALA A 69 20.11 -4.05 4.30
N ALA A 70 20.98 -3.08 4.03
CA ALA A 70 20.91 -1.75 4.65
C ALA A 70 19.79 -0.96 3.98
N ASP A 71 19.04 -0.15 4.76
CA ASP A 71 18.10 0.83 4.21
C ASP A 71 18.86 1.68 3.17
N PRO A 72 18.58 1.50 1.88
CA PRO A 72 19.32 2.18 0.81
C PRO A 72 19.07 3.71 0.83
N TYR A 73 18.17 4.18 1.69
CA TYR A 73 17.75 5.56 1.82
C TYR A 73 17.94 6.12 3.23
N ALA A 74 18.71 5.45 4.10
CA ALA A 74 19.14 6.02 5.37
C ALA A 74 19.85 7.37 5.14
N GLY A 75 19.26 8.46 5.64
CA GLY A 75 19.74 9.83 5.40
C GLY A 75 19.14 10.53 4.17
N ALA A 76 18.11 9.96 3.51
CA ALA A 76 17.36 10.65 2.47
C ALA A 76 16.72 11.94 3.03
N PRO A 77 16.66 13.02 2.23
CA PRO A 77 16.05 14.28 2.69
C PRO A 77 14.59 14.05 3.08
N ALA A 78 14.09 14.85 4.03
CA ALA A 78 12.68 14.82 4.41
C ALA A 78 11.77 14.98 3.18
N ILE A 79 10.71 14.18 3.07
CA ILE A 79 9.71 14.30 2.02
C ILE A 79 8.89 15.58 2.30
N THR A 80 8.84 16.49 1.33
CA THR A 80 8.11 17.76 1.45
C THR A 80 6.68 17.62 0.94
N SER A 81 5.80 18.57 1.27
CA SER A 81 4.44 18.59 0.70
C SER A 81 4.44 18.70 -0.83
N ALA A 82 5.43 19.41 -1.42
CA ALA A 82 5.55 19.51 -2.87
C ALA A 82 5.94 18.16 -3.51
N ASP A 83 6.81 17.40 -2.83
CA ASP A 83 7.18 16.05 -3.25
C ASP A 83 5.96 15.11 -3.23
N LEU A 84 5.13 15.20 -2.18
CA LEU A 84 3.91 14.39 -2.05
C LEU A 84 2.92 14.70 -3.19
N GLU A 85 2.66 15.97 -3.48
CA GLU A 85 1.74 16.36 -4.56
C GLU A 85 2.25 15.94 -5.94
N HIS A 86 3.57 16.08 -6.19
CA HIS A 86 4.16 15.63 -7.45
C HIS A 86 4.08 14.10 -7.60
N ALA A 87 4.50 13.36 -6.56
CA ALA A 87 4.47 11.91 -6.56
C ALA A 87 3.05 11.37 -6.73
N LYS A 88 2.06 11.98 -6.04
CA LYS A 88 0.64 11.65 -6.18
C LYS A 88 0.20 11.76 -7.64
N SER A 89 0.45 12.91 -8.29
CA SER A 89 0.08 13.12 -9.69
C SER A 89 0.74 12.11 -10.65
N VAL A 90 1.99 11.73 -10.38
CA VAL A 90 2.71 10.71 -11.17
C VAL A 90 2.11 9.32 -10.97
N LEU A 91 1.85 8.92 -9.73
CA LEU A 91 1.26 7.62 -9.40
C LEU A 91 -0.16 7.47 -9.96
N GLU A 92 -1.00 8.51 -9.84
CA GLU A 92 -2.35 8.51 -10.42
C GLU A 92 -2.32 8.26 -11.93
N ARG A 93 -1.38 8.90 -12.64
CA ARG A 93 -1.19 8.69 -14.08
C ARG A 93 -0.73 7.27 -14.41
N LEU A 94 0.28 6.76 -13.68
CA LEU A 94 0.80 5.41 -13.93
C LEU A 94 -0.25 4.33 -13.67
N LEU A 95 -1.04 4.48 -12.61
CA LEU A 95 -2.15 3.57 -12.32
C LEU A 95 -3.26 3.69 -13.38
N ALA A 96 -3.57 4.90 -13.86
CA ALA A 96 -4.53 5.09 -14.95
C ALA A 96 -4.06 4.44 -16.26
N GLU A 97 -2.77 4.57 -16.60
CA GLU A 97 -2.12 3.90 -17.73
C GLU A 97 -2.11 2.37 -17.58
N ALA A 98 -1.92 1.85 -16.37
CA ALA A 98 -1.98 0.41 -16.10
C ALA A 98 -3.39 -0.16 -16.31
N LEU A 99 -4.44 0.62 -16.03
CA LEU A 99 -5.83 0.21 -16.26
C LEU A 99 -6.26 0.32 -17.73
N SER A 100 -5.73 1.30 -18.46
CA SER A 100 -6.09 1.57 -19.86
C SER A 100 -4.92 2.19 -20.62
N PRO A 101 -3.99 1.37 -21.15
CA PRO A 101 -2.78 1.86 -21.81
C PRO A 101 -3.07 2.75 -23.04
N THR A 102 -4.19 2.51 -23.72
CA THR A 102 -4.56 3.19 -24.97
C THR A 102 -5.57 4.33 -24.78
N ASN A 103 -6.16 4.49 -23.59
CA ASN A 103 -7.17 5.52 -23.34
C ASN A 103 -7.15 6.01 -21.88
N VAL A 104 -6.09 6.74 -21.54
CA VAL A 104 -5.85 7.26 -20.18
C VAL A 104 -6.78 8.41 -19.82
N SER A 105 -7.19 9.23 -20.80
CA SER A 105 -7.92 10.48 -20.57
C SER A 105 -9.32 10.32 -19.95
N GLY A 106 -9.86 9.09 -19.93
CA GLY A 106 -11.13 8.75 -19.29
C GLY A 106 -11.00 8.02 -17.94
N ILE A 107 -9.77 7.79 -17.46
CA ILE A 107 -9.51 7.04 -16.23
C ILE A 107 -9.05 8.01 -15.14
N ASN A 108 -9.96 8.33 -14.22
CA ASN A 108 -9.61 9.02 -12.98
C ASN A 108 -9.20 7.99 -11.92
N VAL A 109 -8.02 8.18 -11.35
CA VAL A 109 -7.49 7.43 -10.21
C VAL A 109 -7.16 8.45 -9.12
N THR A 110 -7.45 8.13 -7.86
CA THR A 110 -7.05 8.97 -6.73
C THR A 110 -6.10 8.21 -5.82
N VAL A 111 -4.94 8.80 -5.53
CA VAL A 111 -3.92 8.20 -4.66
C VAL A 111 -3.83 8.96 -3.35
N ALA A 112 -3.85 8.23 -2.24
CA ALA A 112 -3.45 8.72 -0.92
C ALA A 112 -2.02 8.25 -0.61
N ILE A 113 -1.16 9.17 -0.16
CA ILE A 113 0.19 8.86 0.32
C ILE A 113 0.23 9.10 1.83
N VAL A 114 0.29 8.01 2.58
CA VAL A 114 0.40 8.03 4.05
C VAL A 114 1.87 7.92 4.49
N PRO A 115 2.22 8.31 5.72
CA PRO A 115 3.58 8.15 6.22
C PRO A 115 3.98 6.67 6.26
N GLU A 116 5.28 6.42 6.30
CA GLU A 116 5.80 5.13 6.75
C GLU A 116 5.58 5.02 8.26
N GLU A 117 5.14 3.86 8.77
CA GLU A 117 5.00 3.68 10.22
C GLU A 117 6.39 3.77 10.87
N PRO A 118 6.60 4.66 11.87
CA PRO A 118 7.92 4.87 12.47
C PRO A 118 8.54 3.63 13.13
N SER A 119 7.68 2.68 13.53
CA SER A 119 8.02 1.41 14.19
C SER A 119 7.85 0.18 13.32
N ALA A 120 7.42 0.31 12.06
CA ALA A 120 7.12 -0.84 11.23
C ALA A 120 8.36 -1.71 10.96
N PRO A 121 8.16 -3.04 10.76
CA PRO A 121 9.17 -3.88 10.16
C PRO A 121 9.65 -3.27 8.83
N ARG A 122 10.90 -3.57 8.50
CA ARG A 122 11.75 -3.09 7.38
C ARG A 122 11.08 -2.85 6.01
N LEU A 123 9.85 -3.29 5.77
CA LEU A 123 9.10 -3.20 4.52
C LEU A 123 8.21 -1.95 4.37
N GLY A 124 7.69 -1.36 5.46
CA GLY A 124 6.86 -0.14 5.37
C GLY A 124 5.60 -0.29 4.49
N HIS A 125 5.03 -1.50 4.46
CA HIS A 125 3.90 -1.88 3.60
C HIS A 125 2.58 -1.27 4.08
N VAL A 126 1.75 -0.87 3.12
CA VAL A 126 0.47 -0.20 3.40
C VAL A 126 -0.61 -1.20 3.81
N ASP A 127 -0.50 -2.47 3.42
CA ASP A 127 -1.43 -3.53 3.82
C ASP A 127 -1.39 -3.88 5.32
N GLY A 128 -0.30 -3.52 6.01
CA GLY A 128 -0.21 -3.50 7.49
C GLY A 128 -0.74 -2.23 8.15
N ILE A 129 -1.01 -1.18 7.36
CA ILE A 129 -1.50 0.13 7.83
C ILE A 129 -3.00 0.26 7.62
N CYS A 130 -3.50 -0.05 6.43
CA CYS A 130 -4.91 0.07 6.09
C CYS A 130 -5.31 -0.87 4.96
N ASN A 131 -6.61 -1.18 4.88
CA ASN A 131 -7.14 -2.03 3.82
C ASN A 131 -8.65 -1.78 3.61
N TRP A 132 -9.16 -2.08 2.43
CA TRP A 132 -10.54 -1.75 2.05
C TRP A 132 -11.52 -2.81 2.53
N LEU A 133 -12.46 -2.42 3.40
CA LEU A 133 -13.61 -3.25 3.79
C LEU A 133 -14.74 -3.20 2.74
N ALA A 134 -14.90 -2.04 2.11
CA ALA A 134 -15.92 -1.76 1.10
C ALA A 134 -15.45 -0.64 0.15
N PRO A 135 -16.12 -0.39 -0.99
CA PRO A 135 -15.75 0.69 -1.92
C PRO A 135 -15.62 2.10 -1.31
N SER A 136 -16.34 2.36 -0.22
CA SER A 136 -16.34 3.64 0.50
C SER A 136 -15.96 3.47 1.98
N THR A 137 -15.30 2.37 2.35
CA THR A 137 -14.95 2.10 3.75
C THR A 137 -13.57 1.47 3.84
N LEU A 138 -12.68 2.16 4.54
CA LEU A 138 -11.28 1.80 4.72
C LEU A 138 -11.03 1.49 6.20
N ALA A 139 -10.56 0.28 6.50
CA ALA A 139 -10.01 -0.05 7.81
C ALA A 139 -8.63 0.60 7.94
N LEU A 140 -8.38 1.29 9.04
CA LEU A 140 -7.09 1.88 9.39
C LEU A 140 -6.66 1.32 10.74
N SER A 141 -5.45 0.77 10.82
CA SER A 141 -4.87 0.30 12.08
C SER A 141 -5.02 1.35 13.17
N ASN A 142 -5.63 0.98 14.28
CA ASN A 142 -5.81 1.83 15.46
C ASN A 142 -4.51 1.82 16.27
N PHE A 143 -3.49 2.48 15.72
CA PHE A 143 -2.14 2.52 16.28
C PHE A 143 -2.15 2.87 17.77
N SER A 144 -1.23 2.26 18.53
CA SER A 144 -1.10 2.48 19.97
C SER A 144 -0.88 3.94 20.35
N ASP A 145 -0.27 4.74 19.48
CA ASP A 145 -0.18 6.19 19.60
C ASP A 145 -1.33 6.88 18.83
N PRO A 146 -2.28 7.54 19.52
CA PRO A 146 -3.38 8.25 18.88
C PRO A 146 -2.93 9.35 17.91
N SER A 147 -1.74 9.92 18.09
CA SER A 147 -1.22 10.94 17.17
C SER A 147 -0.84 10.35 15.82
N THR A 148 -0.39 9.08 15.81
CA THR A 148 -0.12 8.32 14.60
C THR A 148 -1.41 8.05 13.84
N PHE A 149 -2.46 7.54 14.52
CA PHE A 149 -3.77 7.36 13.89
C PHE A 149 -4.30 8.66 13.28
N ALA A 150 -4.27 9.77 14.04
CA ALA A 150 -4.76 11.06 13.58
C ALA A 150 -4.01 11.56 12.33
N LEU A 151 -2.70 11.39 12.28
CA LEU A 151 -1.89 11.78 11.11
C LEU A 151 -2.26 10.99 9.86
N PHE A 152 -2.39 9.67 9.97
CA PHE A 152 -2.75 8.80 8.86
C PHE A 152 -4.17 9.08 8.39
N ALA A 153 -5.13 9.21 9.31
CA ALA A 153 -6.50 9.57 9.02
C ALA A 153 -6.59 10.93 8.31
N ALA A 154 -5.79 11.92 8.72
CA ALA A 154 -5.73 13.23 8.07
C ALA A 154 -5.20 13.15 6.62
N ARG A 155 -4.18 12.33 6.35
CA ARG A 155 -3.66 12.11 4.98
C ARG A 155 -4.70 11.43 4.09
N LEU A 156 -5.43 10.45 4.62
CA LEU A 156 -6.52 9.77 3.92
C LEU A 156 -7.69 10.73 3.64
N ALA A 157 -8.10 11.52 4.63
CA ALA A 157 -9.16 12.52 4.50
C ALA A 157 -8.79 13.63 3.50
N ALA A 158 -7.53 14.07 3.47
CA ALA A 158 -7.06 15.05 2.48
C ALA A 158 -7.11 14.50 1.04
N ALA A 159 -6.88 13.19 0.85
CA ALA A 159 -6.92 12.56 -0.46
C ALA A 159 -8.33 12.19 -0.93
N PHE A 160 -9.18 11.71 -0.02
CA PHE A 160 -10.48 11.11 -0.37
C PHE A 160 -11.70 11.92 0.07
N GLY A 161 -11.53 12.90 0.97
CA GLY A 161 -12.63 13.66 1.57
C GLY A 161 -13.66 12.77 2.26
N ASP A 162 -14.91 13.21 2.27
CA ASP A 162 -16.03 12.49 2.90
C ASP A 162 -16.50 11.25 2.10
N ALA A 163 -15.85 10.95 0.97
CA ALA A 163 -16.23 9.83 0.12
C ALA A 163 -15.76 8.46 0.67
N VAL A 164 -14.92 8.46 1.71
CA VAL A 164 -14.39 7.27 2.36
C VAL A 164 -14.59 7.38 3.87
N ASN A 165 -15.33 6.43 4.45
CA ASN A 165 -15.42 6.24 5.88
C ASN A 165 -14.15 5.53 6.38
N ILE A 166 -13.48 6.11 7.38
CA ILE A 166 -12.28 5.52 8.01
C ILE A 166 -12.72 4.81 9.29
N VAL A 167 -12.51 3.50 9.35
CA VAL A 167 -12.87 2.66 10.50
C VAL A 167 -11.58 2.35 11.28
N PRO A 168 -11.45 2.76 12.56
CA PRO A 168 -10.36 2.30 13.42
C PRO A 168 -10.44 0.78 13.57
N PHE A 169 -9.34 0.09 13.30
CA PHE A 169 -9.27 -1.37 13.27
C PHE A 169 -8.26 -1.90 14.29
N PRO A 170 -8.50 -3.02 14.98
CA PRO A 170 -7.62 -3.53 16.03
C PRO A 170 -6.16 -3.65 15.58
N TYR A 171 -5.24 -3.16 16.41
CA TYR A 171 -3.81 -3.15 16.14
C TYR A 171 -3.02 -3.44 17.40
N TYR A 172 -2.51 -4.67 17.51
CA TYR A 172 -1.79 -5.18 18.68
C TYR A 172 -0.57 -6.00 18.23
N PRO A 173 0.38 -5.40 17.47
CA PRO A 173 1.48 -6.14 16.88
C PRO A 173 2.33 -6.83 17.95
N SER A 174 2.71 -8.08 17.71
CA SER A 174 3.72 -8.76 18.53
C SER A 174 5.10 -8.16 18.30
N SER A 175 5.99 -8.26 19.28
CA SER A 175 7.41 -7.90 19.13
C SER A 175 8.27 -9.03 18.55
N ASP A 176 7.66 -10.13 18.12
CA ASP A 176 8.38 -11.33 17.68
C ASP A 176 9.02 -11.11 16.31
N VAL A 177 10.23 -11.64 16.16
CA VAL A 177 11.02 -11.53 14.95
C VAL A 177 11.38 -12.93 14.46
N TRP A 178 11.07 -13.20 13.19
CA TRP A 178 11.40 -14.44 12.50
C TRP A 178 12.92 -14.58 12.31
N LYS A 179 13.38 -15.80 12.02
CA LYS A 179 14.82 -16.15 11.95
C LYS A 179 15.62 -15.36 10.91
N ASP A 180 14.95 -14.82 9.90
CA ASP A 180 15.48 -14.00 8.82
C ASP A 180 15.38 -12.49 9.10
N GLY A 181 14.87 -12.11 10.28
CA GLY A 181 14.82 -10.72 10.73
C GLY A 181 13.55 -9.96 10.34
N PHE A 182 12.55 -10.63 9.78
CA PHE A 182 11.22 -10.05 9.58
C PHE A 182 10.42 -10.05 10.87
N GLU A 183 9.74 -8.95 11.17
CA GLU A 183 8.85 -8.90 12.33
C GLU A 183 7.54 -9.62 12.00
N SER A 184 6.94 -10.20 13.02
CA SER A 184 5.67 -10.91 12.89
C SER A 184 4.53 -9.94 12.59
N ALA A 185 3.63 -10.33 11.69
CA ALA A 185 2.37 -9.63 11.42
C ALA A 185 1.26 -10.02 12.42
N GLU A 186 1.57 -10.83 13.44
CA GLU A 186 0.62 -11.19 14.49
C GLU A 186 0.07 -9.93 15.17
N GLY A 187 -1.25 -9.84 15.25
CA GLY A 187 -1.96 -8.69 15.81
C GLY A 187 -2.17 -7.51 14.87
N VAL A 188 -1.75 -7.62 13.59
CA VAL A 188 -2.02 -6.63 12.53
C VAL A 188 -3.26 -7.05 11.73
N TYR A 189 -4.45 -6.72 12.24
CA TYR A 189 -5.70 -7.26 11.68
C TYR A 189 -6.13 -6.68 10.33
N VAL A 190 -5.62 -5.49 9.95
CA VAL A 190 -5.86 -4.92 8.61
C VAL A 190 -5.22 -5.73 7.48
N ASN A 191 -4.29 -6.64 7.82
CA ASN A 191 -3.66 -7.57 6.88
C ASN A 191 -4.60 -8.74 6.54
N PHE A 192 -5.85 -8.41 6.20
CA PHE A 192 -6.86 -9.35 5.71
C PHE A 192 -6.83 -9.42 4.19
N ALA A 193 -7.27 -10.55 3.62
CA ALA A 193 -7.41 -10.69 2.18
C ALA A 193 -8.86 -10.43 1.76
N ARG A 194 -9.10 -9.42 0.92
CA ARG A 194 -10.40 -9.16 0.31
C ARG A 194 -10.44 -9.74 -1.10
N THR A 195 -11.34 -10.69 -1.33
CA THR A 195 -11.58 -11.31 -2.64
C THR A 195 -12.90 -10.84 -3.21
N ARG A 196 -13.28 -11.35 -4.40
CA ARG A 196 -14.64 -11.17 -4.94
C ARG A 196 -15.74 -11.73 -4.03
N TYR A 197 -15.43 -12.78 -3.26
CA TYR A 197 -16.45 -13.57 -2.57
C TYR A 197 -16.49 -13.38 -1.07
N ALA A 198 -15.36 -13.04 -0.45
CA ALA A 198 -15.25 -12.92 1.00
C ALA A 198 -14.09 -12.01 1.41
N ILE A 199 -14.14 -11.55 2.68
CA ILE A 199 -13.00 -11.01 3.41
C ILE A 199 -12.48 -12.09 4.36
N TYR A 200 -11.21 -12.43 4.21
CA TYR A 200 -10.49 -13.42 5.00
C TYR A 200 -9.69 -12.69 6.08
N VAL A 201 -10.19 -12.71 7.32
CA VAL A 201 -9.60 -11.99 8.45
C VAL A 201 -8.67 -12.93 9.22
N PRO A 202 -7.41 -12.54 9.47
CA PRO A 202 -6.51 -13.34 10.31
C PRO A 202 -7.02 -13.38 11.74
N THR A 203 -6.92 -14.54 12.38
CA THR A 203 -7.15 -14.70 13.81
C THR A 203 -5.90 -15.22 14.50
N PHE A 204 -5.65 -14.72 15.72
CA PHE A 204 -4.41 -15.00 16.45
C PHE A 204 -4.66 -15.72 17.78
N GLY A 205 -5.91 -16.04 18.10
CA GLY A 205 -6.29 -16.57 19.42
C GLY A 205 -6.27 -15.50 20.51
N ALA A 206 -6.43 -14.23 20.12
CA ALA A 206 -6.34 -13.07 21.00
C ALA A 206 -7.73 -12.44 21.24
N PRO A 207 -7.94 -11.71 22.36
CA PRO A 207 -9.23 -11.03 22.61
C PRO A 207 -9.68 -10.10 21.46
N ALA A 208 -8.72 -9.47 20.79
CA ALA A 208 -8.95 -8.58 19.66
C ALA A 208 -9.51 -9.27 18.40
N ASP A 209 -9.45 -10.62 18.30
CA ASP A 209 -10.06 -11.36 17.19
C ASP A 209 -11.55 -11.02 17.10
N SER A 210 -12.26 -11.04 18.24
CA SER A 210 -13.70 -10.80 18.26
C SER A 210 -14.09 -9.40 17.82
N GLU A 211 -13.26 -8.40 18.12
CA GLU A 211 -13.44 -7.01 17.68
C GLU A 211 -13.22 -6.88 16.17
N ALA A 212 -12.14 -7.47 15.63
CA ALA A 212 -11.85 -7.41 14.20
C ALA A 212 -12.96 -8.09 13.37
N LEU A 213 -13.43 -9.26 13.81
CA LEU A 213 -14.52 -9.98 13.15
C LEU A 213 -15.84 -9.20 13.19
N ALA A 214 -16.13 -8.51 14.30
CA ALA A 214 -17.33 -7.68 14.43
C ALA A 214 -17.29 -6.47 13.47
N LEU A 215 -16.15 -5.77 13.38
CA LEU A 215 -15.99 -4.64 12.47
C LEU A 215 -16.09 -5.06 11.00
N VAL A 216 -15.54 -6.23 10.63
CA VAL A 216 -15.75 -6.77 9.27
C VAL A 216 -17.22 -7.09 9.03
N ALA A 217 -17.90 -7.74 9.98
CA ALA A 217 -19.31 -8.06 9.84
C ALA A 217 -20.20 -6.81 9.71
N GLU A 218 -19.82 -5.70 10.36
CA GLU A 218 -20.55 -4.43 10.34
C GLU A 218 -20.31 -3.62 9.05
N HIS A 219 -19.06 -3.57 8.57
CA HIS A 219 -18.66 -2.59 7.57
C HIS A 219 -18.29 -3.17 6.19
N ALA A 220 -18.08 -4.49 6.09
CA ALA A 220 -17.63 -5.09 4.83
C ALA A 220 -18.74 -5.21 3.78
N ASP A 221 -18.38 -5.06 2.50
CA ASP A 221 -19.29 -5.30 1.38
C ASP A 221 -19.43 -6.80 1.00
N ARG A 222 -18.79 -7.69 1.77
CA ARG A 222 -18.68 -9.12 1.49
C ARG A 222 -18.77 -9.96 2.75
N PRO A 223 -19.18 -11.23 2.62
CA PRO A 223 -19.16 -12.17 3.72
C PRO A 223 -17.78 -12.28 4.39
N LEU A 224 -17.79 -12.35 5.72
CA LEU A 224 -16.63 -12.70 6.53
C LEU A 224 -16.32 -14.19 6.37
N ALA A 225 -15.06 -14.50 6.10
CA ALA A 225 -14.47 -15.83 6.23
C ALA A 225 -13.36 -15.77 7.29
N VAL A 226 -13.45 -16.63 8.30
CA VAL A 226 -12.41 -16.76 9.33
C VAL A 226 -11.36 -17.76 8.83
N VAL A 227 -10.08 -17.41 8.95
CA VAL A 227 -8.92 -18.26 8.58
C VAL A 227 -7.88 -18.29 9.67
#